data_AF-A0A412IX30-F1
#
_entry.id   AF-A0A412IX30-F1
#
_cell.length_a   1.000
_cell.length_b   1.000
_cell.length_c   1.000
_cell.angle_alpha   90.00
_cell.angle_beta   90.00
_cell.angle_gamma   90.00
#
_symmetry.space_group_name_H-M   'P 1'
#
loop_
_entity.id
_entity.type
_entity.pdbx_description
1 polymer ?
#
loop_
_entity_poly.entity_id
_entity_poly.type
_entity_poly.pdbx_seq_one_letter_code
_entity_poly.pdbx_strand_id
1 'polypeptide(L)'
;MKKKGIKLFSLLISTMVFICNISFVKAEETSAYAYSDSATSNGVTLKVEWNEPVLGEPTTFHVSATGGSGIYKFNMEAPSYTNPDELAYESVADPSRGEWTKYTSECESQDYTFTMMATGTYNFRFHVMDTKAGVTYLRTNTYIQVSSPNYPSVNSIVQNAVTRCNSETNGSDYSKALWLHDWLLEQLDYDNSLKWSSAESALTRSSGTCQAYERAYAKLLSAAGIENAETRDTYDGHTWNAMKLDGKWYQVDCTWDDSSENYYNFNRTHLYFALSDELMAIAHQGHNKIYTVEGYATPSNSLEHNYFVQNGDAQQWVESYRNRIQENLNNKNTEFSIQADNSTYPPSIYGIQNGIIAYVMNQNEWFANGKKVELAAKTNDKQFDFTVTYSVDCTNHEWDEGKVTTKPTCTTKGVKTFTCKNCKTTKTEEVNALGHDYSKNWTIDKKATCTEEGSKSHHCTRCDSKKDVTIISKTSHNYDEGFS
;
A
#
# COMPACT_ATOMS: atom_id res chain seq x y z
N MET A 1 6.90 18.01 -12.75
CA MET A 1 8.17 18.13 -13.50
C MET A 1 8.12 17.16 -14.67
N LYS A 2 8.55 17.60 -15.86
CA LYS A 2 8.35 16.93 -17.16
C LYS A 2 8.99 15.53 -17.19
N LYS A 3 8.24 14.53 -17.67
CA LYS A 3 8.74 13.21 -18.11
C LYS A 3 9.96 13.40 -19.03
N LYS A 4 11.16 13.13 -18.53
CA LYS A 4 12.39 13.03 -19.33
C LYS A 4 12.73 11.55 -19.50
N GLY A 5 12.06 10.91 -20.46
CA GLY A 5 12.46 9.60 -20.98
C GLY A 5 13.34 9.79 -22.21
N ILE A 6 14.62 9.48 -22.08
CA ILE A 6 15.59 9.41 -23.18
C ILE A 6 15.13 8.29 -24.12
N LYS A 7 14.59 8.64 -25.29
CA LYS A 7 14.34 7.69 -26.37
C LYS A 7 15.66 7.44 -27.10
N LEU A 8 16.21 6.23 -26.98
CA LEU A 8 17.29 5.76 -27.84
C LEU A 8 16.77 5.67 -29.29
N PHE A 9 17.29 6.53 -30.16
CA PHE A 9 17.08 6.42 -31.60
C PHE A 9 18.04 5.36 -32.17
N SER A 10 17.51 4.24 -32.64
CA SER A 10 18.26 3.30 -33.47
C SER A 10 18.34 3.83 -34.91
N LEU A 11 19.53 4.22 -35.34
CA LEU A 11 19.82 4.70 -36.69
C LEU A 11 19.94 3.49 -37.65
N LEU A 12 19.00 3.36 -38.59
CA LEU A 12 19.06 2.39 -39.69
C LEU A 12 20.02 2.92 -40.77
N ILE A 13 21.20 2.32 -40.91
CA ILE A 13 22.08 2.48 -42.07
C ILE A 13 21.82 1.32 -43.02
N SER A 14 21.22 1.63 -44.17
CA SER A 14 21.04 0.70 -45.29
C SER A 14 22.30 0.69 -46.16
N THR A 15 22.96 -0.45 -46.22
CA THR A 15 23.96 -0.76 -47.25
C THR A 15 23.60 -2.10 -47.90
N MET A 16 23.04 -2.03 -49.11
CA MET A 16 22.90 -3.19 -49.99
C MET A 16 24.28 -3.70 -50.39
N VAL A 17 24.56 -4.97 -50.09
CA VAL A 17 25.65 -5.71 -50.72
C VAL A 17 25.04 -6.95 -51.38
N PHE A 18 25.09 -6.97 -52.71
CA PHE A 18 24.74 -8.11 -53.54
C PHE A 18 25.88 -9.15 -53.44
N ILE A 19 25.60 -10.33 -52.90
CA ILE A 19 26.51 -11.48 -52.96
C ILE A 19 25.73 -12.70 -53.46
N CYS A 20 26.18 -13.24 -54.60
CA CYS A 20 25.68 -14.47 -55.20
C CYS A 20 25.84 -15.65 -54.23
N ASN A 21 24.75 -16.36 -53.91
CA ASN A 21 24.82 -17.60 -53.14
C ASN A 21 24.81 -18.81 -54.09
N ILE A 22 25.95 -19.50 -54.10
CA ILE A 22 26.13 -20.88 -54.55
C ILE A 22 25.52 -21.78 -53.46
N SER A 23 24.55 -22.61 -53.84
CA SER A 23 23.91 -23.56 -52.92
C SER A 23 24.88 -24.68 -52.55
N PHE A 24 25.47 -24.59 -51.37
CA PHE A 24 26.02 -25.76 -50.68
C PHE A 24 24.94 -26.32 -49.77
N VAL A 25 24.43 -27.50 -50.12
CA VAL A 25 23.64 -28.34 -49.20
C VAL A 25 24.61 -28.82 -48.12
N LYS A 26 24.63 -28.11 -47.00
CA LYS A 26 25.27 -28.59 -45.77
C LYS A 26 24.23 -29.45 -45.07
N ALA A 27 24.54 -30.74 -44.91
CA ALA A 27 23.75 -31.61 -44.03
C ALA A 27 23.69 -30.94 -42.65
N GLU A 28 22.48 -30.69 -42.15
CA GLU A 28 22.25 -30.27 -40.78
C GLU A 28 22.79 -31.35 -39.86
N GLU A 29 23.88 -31.04 -39.15
CA GLU A 29 24.18 -31.71 -37.90
C GLU A 29 22.97 -31.49 -37.00
N THR A 30 22.26 -32.57 -36.67
CA THR A 30 21.25 -32.59 -35.63
C THR A 30 21.94 -32.27 -34.31
N SER A 31 22.06 -30.97 -33.97
CA SER A 31 22.56 -30.55 -32.67
C SER A 31 21.59 -31.11 -31.63
N ALA A 32 22.02 -32.13 -30.89
CA ALA A 32 21.25 -32.67 -29.78
C ALA A 32 20.96 -31.55 -28.77
N TYR A 33 19.71 -31.42 -28.34
CA TYR A 33 19.33 -30.49 -27.29
C TYR A 33 20.12 -30.78 -26.01
N ALA A 34 20.53 -29.73 -25.29
CA ALA A 34 21.32 -29.88 -24.06
C ALA A 34 20.51 -30.50 -22.91
N TYR A 35 19.19 -30.28 -22.90
CA TYR A 35 18.31 -30.67 -21.82
C TYR A 35 17.05 -31.36 -22.34
N SER A 36 16.49 -32.26 -21.54
CA SER A 36 15.21 -32.88 -21.84
C SER A 36 14.49 -33.37 -20.59
N ASP A 37 13.16 -33.34 -20.62
CA ASP A 37 12.28 -34.01 -19.67
C ASP A 37 11.28 -34.89 -20.42
N SER A 38 10.73 -35.90 -19.75
CA SER A 38 9.72 -36.77 -20.35
C SER A 38 8.75 -37.35 -19.34
N ALA A 39 7.59 -37.76 -19.82
CA ALA A 39 6.58 -38.50 -19.08
C ALA A 39 5.96 -39.57 -19.97
N THR A 40 5.65 -40.74 -19.42
CA THR A 40 5.06 -41.86 -20.17
C THR A 40 3.79 -42.36 -19.49
N SER A 41 2.73 -42.57 -20.25
CA SER A 41 1.49 -43.18 -19.78
C SER A 41 0.76 -43.88 -20.94
N ASN A 42 0.17 -45.06 -20.68
CA ASN A 42 -0.55 -45.87 -21.67
C ASN A 42 0.18 -46.04 -23.02
N GLY A 43 1.50 -46.22 -22.97
CA GLY A 43 2.32 -46.41 -24.17
C GLY A 43 2.53 -45.15 -25.01
N VAL A 44 2.12 -43.97 -24.54
CA VAL A 44 2.49 -42.66 -25.10
C VAL A 44 3.59 -42.07 -24.23
N THR A 45 4.67 -41.60 -24.85
CA THR A 45 5.75 -40.85 -24.18
C THR A 45 5.80 -39.43 -24.71
N LEU A 46 5.52 -38.47 -23.83
CA LEU A 46 5.75 -37.04 -24.04
C LEU A 46 7.21 -36.72 -23.73
N LYS A 47 7.86 -35.98 -24.62
CA LYS A 47 9.23 -35.48 -24.44
C LYS A 47 9.28 -33.98 -24.72
N VAL A 48 10.04 -33.26 -23.91
CA VAL A 48 10.32 -31.83 -24.09
C VAL A 48 11.82 -31.66 -24.10
N GLU A 49 12.35 -30.89 -25.04
CA GLU A 49 13.78 -30.68 -25.23
C GLU A 49 14.09 -29.20 -25.44
N TRP A 50 15.18 -28.70 -24.85
CA TRP A 50 15.59 -27.30 -24.96
C TRP A 50 17.11 -27.15 -24.76
N ASN A 51 17.62 -25.97 -25.11
CA ASN A 51 19.00 -25.58 -24.87
C ASN A 51 19.11 -24.61 -23.69
N GLU A 52 20.34 -24.40 -23.19
CA GLU A 52 20.61 -23.48 -22.08
C GLU A 52 19.93 -22.13 -22.28
N PRO A 53 18.99 -21.75 -21.41
CA PRO A 53 18.28 -20.47 -21.53
C PRO A 53 19.19 -19.27 -21.27
N VAL A 54 18.94 -18.20 -21.99
CA VAL A 54 19.55 -16.89 -21.74
C VAL A 54 18.45 -15.93 -21.33
N LEU A 55 18.55 -15.35 -20.12
CA LEU A 55 17.60 -14.35 -19.64
C LEU A 55 17.55 -13.15 -20.60
N GLY A 56 16.34 -12.70 -20.92
CA GLY A 56 16.08 -11.67 -21.93
C GLY A 56 15.91 -12.18 -23.35
N GLU A 57 16.31 -13.42 -23.64
CA GLU A 57 16.18 -14.02 -24.97
C GLU A 57 15.10 -15.11 -25.01
N PRO A 58 14.44 -15.32 -26.16
CA PRO A 58 13.46 -16.40 -26.30
C PRO A 58 14.12 -17.77 -26.15
N THR A 59 13.57 -18.61 -25.27
CA THR A 59 13.92 -20.03 -25.16
C THR A 59 12.88 -20.86 -25.90
N THR A 60 13.33 -21.71 -26.81
CA THR A 60 12.46 -22.64 -27.55
C THR A 60 12.46 -24.02 -26.89
N PHE A 61 11.25 -24.54 -26.67
CA PHE A 61 10.97 -25.87 -26.17
C PHE A 61 10.41 -26.70 -27.31
N HIS A 62 11.15 -27.72 -27.73
CA HIS A 62 10.69 -28.68 -28.70
C HIS A 62 9.90 -29.78 -27.98
N VAL A 63 8.59 -29.84 -28.22
CA VAL A 63 7.69 -30.79 -27.57
C VAL A 63 7.26 -31.84 -28.58
N SER A 64 7.49 -33.10 -28.27
CA SER A 64 7.14 -34.23 -29.16
C SER A 64 6.53 -35.37 -28.37
N ALA A 65 5.88 -36.29 -29.07
CA ALA A 65 5.40 -37.53 -28.47
C ALA A 65 5.65 -38.74 -29.36
N THR A 66 5.79 -39.91 -28.73
CA THR A 66 5.98 -41.19 -29.40
C THR A 66 5.07 -42.26 -28.80
N GLY A 67 4.77 -43.31 -29.59
CA GLY A 67 3.88 -44.41 -29.19
C GLY A 67 2.40 -44.15 -29.45
N GLY A 68 1.51 -44.79 -28.68
CA GLY A 68 0.06 -44.65 -28.84
C GLY A 68 -0.46 -44.81 -30.27
N SER A 69 -1.30 -43.86 -30.70
CA SER A 69 -1.89 -43.81 -32.04
C SER A 69 -1.07 -42.99 -33.06
N GLY A 70 -0.04 -42.27 -32.60
CA GLY A 70 0.72 -41.32 -33.43
C GLY A 70 -0.01 -40.01 -33.72
N ILE A 71 -1.19 -39.78 -33.13
CA ILE A 71 -2.02 -38.59 -33.37
C ILE A 71 -2.11 -37.79 -32.08
N TYR A 72 -1.32 -36.73 -32.00
CA TYR A 72 -1.12 -35.96 -30.78
C TYR A 72 -1.63 -34.53 -30.89
N LYS A 73 -2.05 -33.98 -29.76
CA LYS A 73 -2.25 -32.54 -29.59
C LYS A 73 -1.46 -32.08 -28.38
N PHE A 74 -0.77 -30.95 -28.52
CA PHE A 74 0.10 -30.40 -27.48
C PHE A 74 -0.45 -29.11 -26.89
N ASN A 75 -0.09 -28.83 -25.65
CA ASN A 75 -0.32 -27.54 -25.01
C ASN A 75 0.85 -27.21 -24.07
N MET A 76 1.10 -25.92 -23.85
CA MET A 76 1.96 -25.41 -22.79
C MET A 76 1.10 -24.51 -21.90
N GLU A 77 1.03 -24.80 -20.60
CA GLU A 77 0.39 -23.93 -19.61
C GLU A 77 1.18 -22.63 -19.43
N ALA A 78 0.54 -21.60 -18.85
CA ALA A 78 1.23 -20.39 -18.43
C ALA A 78 2.40 -20.73 -17.49
N PRO A 79 3.64 -20.28 -17.78
CA PRO A 79 4.79 -20.56 -16.93
C PRO A 79 4.62 -19.96 -15.55
N SER A 80 5.15 -20.62 -14.53
CA SER A 80 5.20 -20.09 -13.16
C SER A 80 6.63 -19.74 -12.75
N TYR A 81 6.81 -18.72 -11.92
CA TYR A 81 8.09 -18.23 -11.44
C TYR A 81 8.16 -18.28 -9.92
N THR A 82 9.34 -18.51 -9.37
CA THR A 82 9.67 -18.31 -7.96
C THR A 82 11.06 -17.68 -7.80
N ASN A 83 11.26 -16.91 -6.72
CA ASN A 83 12.57 -16.36 -6.39
C ASN A 83 13.58 -17.48 -6.09
N PRO A 84 14.89 -17.20 -6.17
CA PRO A 84 15.90 -18.11 -5.64
C PRO A 84 15.58 -18.52 -4.20
N ASP A 85 15.77 -19.81 -3.90
CA ASP A 85 15.60 -20.41 -2.57
C ASP A 85 14.17 -20.35 -1.99
N GLU A 86 13.17 -19.98 -2.80
CA GLU A 86 11.75 -20.05 -2.46
C GLU A 86 11.06 -21.21 -3.20
N LEU A 87 9.95 -21.70 -2.62
CA LEU A 87 9.11 -22.74 -3.23
C LEU A 87 7.70 -22.24 -3.56
N ALA A 88 7.46 -20.93 -3.41
CA ALA A 88 6.19 -20.29 -3.70
C ALA A 88 6.16 -19.87 -5.17
N TYR A 89 5.49 -20.67 -6.01
CA TYR A 89 5.36 -20.40 -7.45
C TYR A 89 4.16 -19.50 -7.74
N GLU A 90 4.39 -18.50 -8.57
CA GLU A 90 3.39 -17.57 -9.06
C GLU A 90 3.28 -17.71 -10.58
N SER A 91 2.06 -17.86 -11.13
CA SER A 91 1.87 -17.86 -12.59
C SER A 91 2.28 -16.51 -13.16
N VAL A 92 3.19 -16.49 -14.14
CA VAL A 92 3.73 -15.26 -14.74
C VAL A 92 2.69 -14.56 -15.61
N ALA A 93 1.89 -15.35 -16.32
CA ALA A 93 0.77 -14.92 -17.16
C ALA A 93 -0.55 -15.49 -16.63
N ASP A 94 -1.69 -14.92 -17.05
CA ASP A 94 -3.03 -15.38 -16.69
C ASP A 94 -3.29 -16.78 -17.29
N PRO A 95 -3.38 -17.84 -16.48
CA PRO A 95 -3.53 -19.21 -16.96
C PRO A 95 -4.91 -19.49 -17.59
N SER A 96 -5.89 -18.58 -17.41
CA SER A 96 -7.26 -18.75 -17.92
C SER A 96 -7.47 -18.16 -19.32
N ARG A 97 -6.45 -17.52 -19.89
CA ARG A 97 -6.58 -16.72 -21.12
C ARG A 97 -5.59 -17.11 -22.22
N GLY A 98 -5.90 -16.66 -23.43
CA GLY A 98 -4.95 -16.62 -24.54
C GLY A 98 -4.53 -17.99 -25.07
N GLU A 99 -3.23 -18.14 -25.28
CA GLU A 99 -2.59 -19.34 -25.83
C GLU A 99 -2.48 -20.48 -24.81
N TRP A 100 -2.49 -20.16 -23.52
CA TRP A 100 -2.26 -21.10 -22.42
C TRP A 100 -3.34 -22.17 -22.28
N THR A 101 -4.55 -21.90 -22.75
CA THR A 101 -5.71 -22.82 -22.67
C THR A 101 -5.92 -23.66 -23.93
N LYS A 102 -5.10 -23.46 -24.97
CA LYS A 102 -5.34 -24.01 -26.30
C LYS A 102 -4.40 -25.16 -26.60
N TYR A 103 -4.98 -26.27 -27.04
CA TYR A 103 -4.23 -27.35 -27.67
C TYR A 103 -4.01 -27.07 -29.16
N THR A 104 -2.92 -27.58 -29.71
CA THR A 104 -2.64 -27.56 -31.15
C THR A 104 -3.68 -28.37 -31.93
N SER A 105 -3.68 -28.19 -33.25
CA SER A 105 -4.16 -29.24 -34.16
C SER A 105 -3.31 -30.50 -34.03
N GLU A 106 -3.77 -31.60 -34.64
CA GLU A 106 -3.01 -32.86 -34.65
C GLU A 106 -1.64 -32.66 -35.32
N CYS A 107 -0.56 -33.00 -34.62
CA CYS A 107 0.81 -32.91 -35.12
C CYS A 107 1.73 -33.90 -34.39
N GLU A 108 2.92 -34.15 -34.94
CA GLU A 108 3.92 -35.05 -34.33
C GLU A 108 4.76 -34.34 -33.25
N SER A 109 4.94 -33.03 -33.40
CA SER A 109 5.65 -32.15 -32.47
C SER A 109 5.14 -30.72 -32.56
N GLN A 110 5.44 -29.91 -31.54
CA GLN A 110 5.17 -28.48 -31.50
C GLN A 110 6.31 -27.76 -30.76
N ASP A 111 6.78 -26.66 -31.33
CA ASP A 111 7.69 -25.75 -30.63
C ASP A 111 6.89 -24.70 -29.86
N TYR A 112 7.29 -24.45 -28.62
CA TYR A 112 6.82 -23.34 -27.82
C TYR A 112 7.98 -22.42 -27.48
N THR A 113 7.72 -21.12 -27.33
CA THR A 113 8.77 -20.16 -27.00
C THR A 113 8.36 -19.32 -25.80
N PHE A 114 9.30 -19.09 -24.89
CA PHE A 114 9.10 -18.18 -23.76
C PHE A 114 10.38 -17.42 -23.43
N THR A 115 10.25 -16.13 -23.13
CA THR A 115 11.36 -15.29 -22.67
C THR A 115 11.31 -15.17 -21.15
N MET A 116 12.28 -15.76 -20.47
CA MET A 116 12.49 -15.61 -19.03
C MET A 116 13.17 -14.26 -18.76
N MET A 117 12.69 -13.51 -17.77
CA MET A 117 13.06 -12.11 -17.53
C MET A 117 13.59 -11.84 -16.12
N ALA A 118 13.66 -12.86 -15.24
CA ALA A 118 14.08 -12.71 -13.87
C ALA A 118 15.00 -13.86 -13.44
N THR A 119 16.01 -13.55 -12.62
CA THR A 119 16.77 -14.56 -11.89
C THR A 119 15.85 -15.31 -10.94
N GLY A 120 15.90 -16.64 -10.94
CA GLY A 120 15.02 -17.50 -10.16
C GLY A 120 14.78 -18.84 -10.85
N THR A 121 13.65 -19.47 -10.52
CA THR A 121 13.26 -20.75 -11.13
C THR A 121 11.93 -20.61 -11.84
N TYR A 122 11.90 -20.99 -13.12
CA TYR A 122 10.68 -21.11 -13.90
C TYR A 122 10.22 -22.56 -13.98
N ASN A 123 8.92 -22.78 -13.80
CA ASN A 123 8.25 -24.07 -13.99
C ASN A 123 7.40 -24.00 -15.25
N PHE A 124 7.73 -24.84 -16.22
CA PHE A 124 6.98 -25.03 -17.46
C PHE A 124 6.24 -26.35 -17.41
N ARG A 125 5.00 -26.37 -17.87
CA ARG A 125 4.17 -27.57 -17.90
C ARG A 125 3.67 -27.79 -19.31
N PHE A 126 3.99 -28.96 -19.85
CA PHE A 126 3.66 -29.35 -21.21
C PHE A 126 2.76 -30.56 -21.19
N HIS A 127 1.83 -30.60 -22.13
CA HIS A 127 0.79 -31.61 -22.20
C HIS A 127 0.75 -32.27 -23.55
N VAL A 128 0.38 -33.54 -23.55
CA VAL A 128 -0.04 -34.25 -24.75
C VAL A 128 -1.38 -34.93 -24.52
N MET A 129 -2.20 -34.91 -25.56
CA MET A 129 -3.39 -35.75 -25.70
C MET A 129 -3.23 -36.71 -26.88
N ASP A 130 -3.57 -37.96 -26.64
CA ASP A 130 -3.81 -39.00 -27.63
C ASP A 130 -5.10 -39.75 -27.25
N THR A 131 -6.24 -39.19 -27.65
CA THR A 131 -7.55 -39.73 -27.25
C THR A 131 -7.83 -41.09 -27.87
N LYS A 132 -7.19 -41.45 -29.00
CA LYS A 132 -7.32 -42.77 -29.62
C LYS A 132 -6.57 -43.84 -28.84
N ALA A 133 -5.44 -43.50 -28.22
CA ALA A 133 -4.74 -44.37 -27.28
C ALA A 133 -5.29 -44.30 -25.84
N GLY A 134 -6.36 -43.55 -25.60
CA GLY A 134 -6.95 -43.36 -24.27
C GLY A 134 -6.16 -42.45 -23.34
N VAL A 135 -5.22 -41.64 -23.87
CA VAL A 135 -4.48 -40.62 -23.12
C VAL A 135 -5.17 -39.27 -23.30
N THR A 136 -6.03 -38.91 -22.36
CA THR A 136 -6.76 -37.63 -22.38
C THR A 136 -6.00 -36.49 -21.71
N TYR A 137 -4.97 -36.81 -20.91
CA TYR A 137 -4.10 -35.84 -20.25
C TYR A 137 -2.81 -36.54 -19.80
N LEU A 138 -1.68 -36.21 -20.42
CA LEU A 138 -0.35 -36.58 -19.95
C LEU A 138 0.50 -35.31 -19.88
N ARG A 139 1.19 -35.10 -18.76
CA ARG A 139 1.96 -33.88 -18.48
C ARG A 139 3.39 -34.21 -18.07
N THR A 140 4.35 -33.41 -18.52
CA THR A 140 5.66 -33.28 -17.89
C THR A 140 5.85 -31.86 -17.32
N ASN A 141 6.67 -31.75 -16.27
CA ASN A 141 7.04 -30.47 -15.67
C ASN A 141 8.56 -30.26 -15.84
N THR A 142 8.95 -29.07 -16.23
CA THR A 142 10.35 -28.69 -16.45
C THR A 142 10.67 -27.50 -15.56
N TYR A 143 11.64 -27.68 -14.66
CA TYR A 143 12.11 -26.64 -13.74
C TYR A 143 13.45 -26.12 -14.21
N ILE A 144 13.50 -24.83 -14.57
CA ILE A 144 14.69 -24.19 -15.09
C ILE A 144 15.12 -23.10 -14.13
N GLN A 145 16.28 -23.30 -13.52
CA GLN A 145 16.94 -22.27 -12.72
C GLN A 145 17.80 -21.41 -13.64
N VAL A 146 17.58 -20.10 -13.60
CA VAL A 146 18.30 -19.11 -14.40
C VAL A 146 18.82 -18.00 -13.50
N SER A 147 19.99 -17.45 -13.83
CA SER A 147 20.62 -16.38 -13.05
C SER A 147 21.38 -15.43 -13.96
N SER A 148 21.15 -14.14 -13.78
CA SER A 148 21.88 -13.07 -14.47
C SER A 148 21.86 -11.79 -13.64
N PRO A 149 23.00 -11.12 -13.45
CA PRO A 149 23.04 -9.84 -12.75
C PRO A 149 22.27 -8.72 -13.46
N ASN A 150 22.03 -8.84 -14.77
CA ASN A 150 21.26 -7.86 -15.55
C ASN A 150 19.74 -8.07 -15.44
N TYR A 151 19.31 -9.25 -14.97
CA TYR A 151 17.91 -9.63 -14.80
C TYR A 151 17.72 -10.11 -13.36
N PRO A 152 17.68 -9.18 -12.38
CA PRO A 152 17.58 -9.53 -10.96
C PRO A 152 16.31 -10.31 -10.64
N SER A 153 16.30 -11.00 -9.50
CA SER A 153 15.07 -11.64 -9.01
C SER A 153 14.04 -10.60 -8.59
N VAL A 154 12.76 -10.98 -8.59
CA VAL A 154 11.67 -10.12 -8.10
C VAL A 154 11.95 -9.63 -6.68
N ASN A 155 12.39 -10.53 -5.78
CA ASN A 155 12.73 -10.16 -4.41
C ASN A 155 13.90 -9.15 -4.37
N SER A 156 14.92 -9.30 -5.22
CA SER A 156 16.03 -8.34 -5.27
C SER A 156 15.56 -6.94 -5.68
N ILE A 157 14.65 -6.85 -6.66
CA ILE A 157 14.05 -5.58 -7.10
C ILE A 157 13.26 -4.95 -5.96
N VAL A 158 12.39 -5.73 -5.29
CA VAL A 158 11.59 -5.30 -4.15
C VAL A 158 12.46 -4.77 -3.00
N GLN A 159 13.48 -5.53 -2.58
CA GLN A 159 14.37 -5.12 -1.48
C GLN A 159 15.17 -3.86 -1.82
N ASN A 160 15.59 -3.70 -3.07
CA ASN A 160 16.26 -2.48 -3.53
C ASN A 160 15.33 -1.27 -3.48
N ALA A 161 14.08 -1.42 -3.93
CA ALA A 161 13.07 -0.35 -3.85
C ALA A 161 12.78 0.03 -2.39
N VAL A 162 12.58 -0.94 -1.51
CA VAL A 162 12.35 -0.71 -0.07
C VAL A 162 13.56 -0.06 0.62
N THR A 163 14.78 -0.45 0.25
CA THR A 163 16.00 0.18 0.76
C THR A 163 16.04 1.67 0.40
N ARG A 164 15.71 2.02 -0.84
CA ARG A 164 15.61 3.41 -1.29
C ARG A 164 14.49 4.15 -0.57
N CYS A 165 13.30 3.57 -0.50
CA CYS A 165 12.16 4.09 0.24
C CYS A 165 12.52 4.46 1.68
N ASN A 166 13.20 3.56 2.41
CA ASN A 166 13.63 3.81 3.78
C ASN A 166 14.64 4.96 3.91
N SER A 167 15.43 5.24 2.87
CA SER A 167 16.40 6.34 2.86
C SER A 167 15.82 7.68 2.39
N GLU A 168 14.75 7.65 1.61
CA GLU A 168 14.15 8.82 0.95
C GLU A 168 12.89 9.34 1.69
N THR A 169 12.42 8.62 2.72
CA THR A 169 11.22 8.97 3.49
C THR A 169 11.53 9.25 4.95
N ASN A 170 10.56 9.78 5.70
CA ASN A 170 10.71 10.01 7.15
C ASN A 170 10.48 8.74 8.00
N GLY A 171 10.24 7.60 7.35
CA GLY A 171 10.05 6.30 7.98
C GLY A 171 8.62 5.99 8.43
N SER A 172 7.66 6.91 8.31
CA SER A 172 6.26 6.62 8.62
C SER A 172 5.64 5.66 7.60
N ASP A 173 4.68 4.84 8.02
CA ASP A 173 3.98 3.91 7.13
C ASP A 173 3.35 4.63 5.95
N TYR A 174 2.71 5.77 6.19
CA TYR A 174 2.14 6.62 5.13
C TYR A 174 3.19 7.05 4.09
N SER A 175 4.33 7.58 4.53
CA SER A 175 5.36 8.08 3.62
C SER A 175 5.99 6.97 2.80
N LYS A 176 6.18 5.79 3.41
CA LYS A 176 6.70 4.60 2.74
C LYS A 176 5.72 4.05 1.71
N ALA A 177 4.45 3.90 2.08
CA ALA A 177 3.40 3.44 1.18
C ALA A 177 3.30 4.36 -0.04
N LEU A 178 3.22 5.68 0.17
CA LEU A 178 3.14 6.66 -0.91
C LEU A 178 4.37 6.60 -1.83
N TRP A 179 5.58 6.53 -1.28
CA TRP A 179 6.80 6.44 -2.08
C TRP A 179 6.84 5.16 -2.92
N LEU A 180 6.47 4.01 -2.33
CA LEU A 180 6.46 2.72 -3.03
C LEU A 180 5.36 2.63 -4.08
N HIS A 181 4.22 3.27 -3.82
CA HIS A 181 3.14 3.44 -4.78
C HIS A 181 3.66 4.19 -6.01
N ASP A 182 4.23 5.38 -5.80
CA ASP A 182 4.72 6.22 -6.89
C ASP A 182 5.83 5.54 -7.67
N TRP A 183 6.75 4.88 -6.96
CA TRP A 183 7.80 4.09 -7.57
C TRP A 183 7.23 2.97 -8.44
N LEU A 184 6.21 2.24 -7.97
CA LEU A 184 5.59 1.16 -8.73
C LEU A 184 4.95 1.66 -10.02
N LEU A 185 4.24 2.80 -9.98
CA LEU A 185 3.60 3.37 -11.18
C LEU A 185 4.62 3.76 -12.26
N GLU A 186 5.90 3.91 -11.92
CA GLU A 186 6.97 4.15 -12.88
C GLU A 186 7.56 2.86 -13.50
N GLN A 187 7.21 1.68 -12.98
CA GLN A 187 7.83 0.42 -13.40
C GLN A 187 7.14 -0.28 -14.56
N LEU A 188 5.83 -0.06 -14.74
CA LEU A 188 5.00 -0.78 -15.69
C LEU A 188 3.92 0.09 -16.32
N ASP A 189 3.48 -0.30 -17.50
CA ASP A 189 2.25 0.17 -18.13
C ASP A 189 1.17 -0.93 -18.09
N TYR A 190 -0.10 -0.53 -18.12
CA TYR A 190 -1.21 -1.48 -18.12
C TYR A 190 -1.22 -2.38 -19.37
N ASP A 191 -1.24 -3.70 -19.15
CA ASP A 191 -1.29 -4.70 -20.21
C ASP A 191 -2.72 -4.84 -20.78
N ASN A 192 -2.98 -4.12 -21.88
CA ASN A 192 -4.25 -4.20 -22.59
C ASN A 192 -4.48 -5.52 -23.34
N SER A 193 -3.46 -6.37 -23.49
CA SER A 193 -3.64 -7.75 -24.00
C SER A 193 -4.17 -8.70 -22.93
N LEU A 194 -4.18 -8.26 -21.66
CA LEU A 194 -4.66 -9.00 -20.50
C LEU A 194 -3.92 -10.34 -20.30
N LYS A 195 -2.63 -10.37 -20.66
CA LYS A 195 -1.77 -11.56 -20.62
C LYS A 195 -1.02 -11.67 -19.31
N TRP A 196 -0.43 -10.57 -18.85
CA TRP A 196 0.54 -10.56 -17.75
C TRP A 196 -0.13 -10.22 -16.41
N SER A 197 0.08 -11.02 -15.38
CA SER A 197 -0.69 -10.94 -14.13
C SER A 197 0.12 -11.20 -12.86
N SER A 198 1.45 -11.05 -12.94
CA SER A 198 2.36 -11.36 -11.85
C SER A 198 3.25 -10.21 -11.40
N ALA A 199 3.80 -10.33 -10.19
CA ALA A 199 4.85 -9.43 -9.74
C ALA A 199 6.12 -9.52 -10.61
N GLU A 200 6.44 -10.70 -11.17
CA GLU A 200 7.51 -10.83 -12.16
C GLU A 200 7.24 -9.97 -13.38
N SER A 201 6.02 -10.05 -13.93
CA SER A 201 5.69 -9.28 -15.13
C SER A 201 5.68 -7.78 -14.86
N ALA A 202 5.15 -7.35 -13.71
CA ALA A 202 5.18 -5.96 -13.29
C ALA A 202 6.62 -5.41 -13.23
N LEU A 203 7.52 -6.13 -12.57
CA LEU A 203 8.83 -5.60 -12.18
C LEU A 203 9.95 -5.91 -13.18
N THR A 204 9.75 -6.85 -14.10
CA THR A 204 10.80 -7.28 -15.06
C THR A 204 10.41 -7.14 -16.52
N ARG A 205 9.11 -7.08 -16.83
CA ARG A 205 8.59 -6.90 -18.20
C ARG A 205 8.04 -5.51 -18.45
N SER A 206 7.90 -4.69 -17.41
CA SER A 206 7.26 -3.37 -17.45
C SER A 206 5.85 -3.39 -18.03
N SER A 207 5.12 -4.49 -17.82
CA SER A 207 3.75 -4.64 -18.31
C SER A 207 2.94 -5.60 -17.45
N GLY A 208 1.72 -5.22 -17.09
CA GLY A 208 0.85 -6.07 -16.28
C GLY A 208 -0.59 -5.58 -16.18
N THR A 209 -1.50 -6.52 -15.87
CA THR A 209 -2.91 -6.26 -15.53
C THR A 209 -3.05 -5.83 -14.07
N CYS A 210 -4.28 -5.57 -13.61
CA CYS A 210 -4.55 -5.17 -12.22
C CYS A 210 -3.95 -6.11 -11.17
N GLN A 211 -3.94 -7.42 -11.44
CA GLN A 211 -3.27 -8.40 -10.57
C GLN A 211 -1.76 -8.15 -10.45
N ALA A 212 -1.11 -7.74 -11.54
CA ALA A 212 0.34 -7.50 -11.52
C ALA A 212 0.66 -6.28 -10.64
N TYR A 213 -0.11 -5.19 -10.74
CA TYR A 213 0.01 -4.03 -9.85
C TYR A 213 -0.23 -4.44 -8.39
N GLU A 214 -1.33 -5.13 -8.13
CA GLU A 214 -1.72 -5.57 -6.78
C GLU A 214 -0.62 -6.42 -6.13
N ARG A 215 -0.11 -7.43 -6.83
CA ARG A 215 0.91 -8.35 -6.29
C ARG A 215 2.26 -7.68 -6.11
N ALA A 216 2.65 -6.83 -7.06
CA ALA A 216 3.90 -6.08 -6.94
C ALA A 216 3.83 -5.14 -5.73
N TYR A 217 2.72 -4.40 -5.57
CA TYR A 217 2.55 -3.49 -4.44
C TYR A 217 2.44 -4.25 -3.11
N ALA A 218 1.72 -5.37 -3.06
CA ALA A 218 1.66 -6.24 -1.87
C ALA A 218 3.06 -6.70 -1.42
N LYS A 219 3.93 -7.10 -2.36
CA LYS A 219 5.32 -7.47 -2.05
C LYS A 219 6.14 -6.28 -1.54
N LEU A 220 5.99 -5.11 -2.15
CA LEU A 220 6.66 -3.88 -1.71
C LEU A 220 6.22 -3.47 -0.29
N LEU A 221 4.91 -3.45 -0.02
CA LEU A 221 4.34 -3.14 1.30
C LEU A 221 4.81 -4.15 2.36
N SER A 222 4.71 -5.44 2.06
CA SER A 222 5.14 -6.50 2.98
C SER A 222 6.63 -6.39 3.32
N ALA A 223 7.48 -6.14 2.32
CA ALA A 223 8.91 -5.95 2.53
C ALA A 223 9.23 -4.65 3.30
N ALA A 224 8.38 -3.63 3.20
CA ALA A 224 8.48 -2.39 3.99
C ALA A 224 7.94 -2.52 5.43
N GLY A 225 7.35 -3.67 5.78
CA GLY A 225 6.75 -3.94 7.09
C GLY A 225 5.30 -3.45 7.23
N ILE A 226 4.62 -3.15 6.12
CA ILE A 226 3.25 -2.65 6.10
C ILE A 226 2.30 -3.83 5.86
N GLU A 227 1.42 -4.07 6.83
CA GLU A 227 0.37 -5.10 6.74
C GLU A 227 -0.58 -4.75 5.57
N ASN A 228 -0.86 -5.73 4.71
CA ASN A 228 -1.66 -5.54 3.51
C ASN A 228 -2.41 -6.83 3.15
N ALA A 229 -3.45 -6.70 2.32
CA ALA A 229 -4.20 -7.81 1.76
C ALA A 229 -4.70 -7.47 0.35
N GLU A 230 -4.93 -8.51 -0.46
CA GLU A 230 -5.63 -8.39 -1.73
C GLU A 230 -7.13 -8.13 -1.49
N THR A 231 -7.69 -7.19 -2.25
CA THR A 231 -9.14 -6.99 -2.38
C THR A 231 -9.52 -7.23 -3.84
N ARG A 232 -10.55 -8.04 -4.08
CA ARG A 232 -11.06 -8.34 -5.43
C ARG A 232 -12.56 -8.11 -5.50
N ASP A 233 -13.01 -7.29 -6.43
CA ASP A 233 -14.44 -7.04 -6.59
C ASP A 233 -15.24 -8.25 -7.08
N THR A 234 -16.56 -8.17 -6.89
CA THR A 234 -17.51 -9.22 -7.30
C THR A 234 -18.20 -8.95 -8.63
N TYR A 235 -17.79 -7.90 -9.37
CA TYR A 235 -18.44 -7.49 -10.61
C TYR A 235 -17.67 -7.97 -11.84
N ASP A 236 -16.42 -7.52 -12.00
CA ASP A 236 -15.55 -7.89 -13.13
C ASP A 236 -14.27 -8.61 -12.68
N GLY A 237 -14.07 -8.75 -11.36
CA GLY A 237 -12.93 -9.43 -10.78
C GLY A 237 -11.67 -8.56 -10.74
N HIS A 238 -11.81 -7.23 -10.95
CA HIS A 238 -10.75 -6.26 -10.72
C HIS A 238 -10.21 -6.37 -9.29
N THR A 239 -8.91 -6.14 -9.14
CA THR A 239 -8.19 -6.40 -7.89
C THR A 239 -7.23 -5.28 -7.56
N TRP A 240 -7.13 -4.97 -6.27
CA TRP A 240 -6.30 -3.92 -5.70
C TRP A 240 -5.89 -4.30 -4.27
N ASN A 241 -5.27 -3.38 -3.52
CA ASN A 241 -4.79 -3.66 -2.18
C ASN A 241 -5.61 -2.93 -1.10
N ALA A 242 -5.81 -3.60 0.04
CA ALA A 242 -6.01 -2.94 1.31
C ALA A 242 -4.68 -2.88 2.06
N MET A 243 -4.33 -1.73 2.64
CA MET A 243 -3.10 -1.53 3.41
C MET A 243 -3.40 -0.92 4.77
N LYS A 244 -2.60 -1.25 5.78
CA LYS A 244 -2.78 -0.76 7.14
C LYS A 244 -1.74 0.31 7.46
N LEU A 245 -2.20 1.54 7.71
CA LEU A 245 -1.37 2.68 8.08
C LEU A 245 -1.74 3.12 9.48
N ASP A 246 -0.75 3.21 10.38
CA ASP A 246 -0.94 3.62 11.78
C ASP A 246 -2.10 2.88 12.48
N GLY A 247 -2.23 1.59 12.16
CA GLY A 247 -3.23 0.68 12.74
C GLY A 247 -4.62 0.69 12.10
N LYS A 248 -4.87 1.55 11.09
CA LYS A 248 -6.15 1.64 10.37
C LYS A 248 -6.01 1.13 8.94
N TRP A 249 -7.02 0.43 8.43
CA TRP A 249 -7.05 -0.05 7.06
C TRP A 249 -7.48 1.05 6.09
N TYR A 250 -6.88 1.03 4.90
CA TYR A 250 -7.16 1.91 3.78
C TYR A 250 -7.15 1.14 2.47
N GLN A 251 -8.04 1.48 1.55
CA GLN A 251 -8.05 0.92 0.20
C GLN A 251 -7.10 1.71 -0.72
N VAL A 252 -6.40 1.02 -1.62
CA VAL A 252 -5.50 1.64 -2.61
C VAL A 252 -5.50 0.87 -3.92
N ASP A 253 -5.69 1.58 -5.02
CA ASP A 253 -5.71 1.02 -6.37
C ASP A 253 -4.66 1.68 -7.26
N CYS A 254 -3.49 1.05 -7.32
CA CYS A 254 -2.39 1.47 -8.19
C CYS A 254 -2.74 1.41 -9.69
N THR A 255 -3.65 0.53 -10.11
CA THR A 255 -4.03 0.42 -11.52
C THR A 255 -4.81 1.64 -11.97
N TRP A 256 -5.75 2.10 -11.14
CA TRP A 256 -6.57 3.27 -11.47
C TRP A 256 -5.86 4.60 -11.17
N ASP A 257 -4.87 4.58 -10.28
CA ASP A 257 -3.95 5.70 -10.06
C ASP A 257 -2.87 5.84 -11.14
N ASP A 258 -2.58 4.78 -11.91
CA ASP A 258 -1.72 4.86 -13.11
C ASP A 258 -2.41 5.60 -14.26
N SER A 259 -2.55 6.90 -14.10
CA SER A 259 -3.12 7.78 -15.10
C SER A 259 -2.19 8.95 -15.38
N SER A 260 -1.91 9.16 -16.67
CA SER A 260 -1.09 10.29 -17.13
C SER A 260 -1.90 11.39 -17.81
N GLU A 261 -3.23 11.31 -17.69
CA GLU A 261 -4.18 12.16 -18.38
C GLU A 261 -4.63 13.35 -17.52
N ASN A 262 -4.54 14.55 -18.08
CA ASN A 262 -4.97 15.79 -17.41
C ASN A 262 -6.38 16.20 -17.86
N TYR A 263 -7.38 15.32 -17.64
CA TYR A 263 -8.77 15.62 -18.00
C TYR A 263 -9.50 16.52 -17.00
N TYR A 264 -8.98 16.62 -15.78
CA TYR A 264 -9.61 17.35 -14.68
C TYR A 264 -8.73 18.52 -14.22
N ASN A 265 -9.29 19.37 -13.36
CA ASN A 265 -8.56 20.49 -12.77
C ASN A 265 -7.62 20.07 -11.62
N PHE A 266 -7.39 18.77 -11.44
CA PHE A 266 -6.46 18.20 -10.47
C PHE A 266 -5.75 17.00 -11.09
N ASN A 267 -4.58 16.65 -10.54
CA ASN A 267 -3.89 15.42 -10.91
C ASN A 267 -4.64 14.24 -10.31
N ARG A 268 -5.14 13.33 -11.15
CA ARG A 268 -5.86 12.14 -10.69
C ARG A 268 -4.92 11.02 -10.21
N THR A 269 -3.61 11.12 -10.45
CA THR A 269 -2.66 10.29 -9.70
C THR A 269 -2.99 10.45 -8.22
N HIS A 270 -3.12 9.33 -7.49
CA HIS A 270 -3.48 9.27 -6.06
C HIS A 270 -4.97 9.47 -5.70
N LEU A 271 -5.88 9.53 -6.67
CA LEU A 271 -7.32 9.58 -6.35
C LEU A 271 -7.79 8.35 -5.59
N TYR A 272 -7.19 7.20 -5.87
CA TYR A 272 -7.50 5.94 -5.22
C TYR A 272 -6.57 5.64 -4.04
N PHE A 273 -5.65 6.55 -3.69
CA PHE A 273 -4.71 6.35 -2.60
C PHE A 273 -5.34 6.59 -1.23
N ALA A 274 -5.36 5.54 -0.42
CA ALA A 274 -5.86 5.51 0.95
C ALA A 274 -7.32 5.99 1.10
N LEU A 275 -8.21 5.39 0.31
CA LEU A 275 -9.66 5.63 0.37
C LEU A 275 -10.36 4.80 1.46
N SER A 276 -11.53 5.30 1.87
CA SER A 276 -12.54 4.50 2.58
C SER A 276 -13.21 3.48 1.65
N ASP A 277 -13.77 2.42 2.22
CA ASP A 277 -14.53 1.43 1.45
C ASP A 277 -15.73 2.06 0.72
N GLU A 278 -16.42 2.99 1.38
CA GLU A 278 -17.57 3.70 0.80
C GLU A 278 -17.16 4.47 -0.47
N LEU A 279 -16.02 5.19 -0.44
CA LEU A 279 -15.55 5.92 -1.62
C LEU A 279 -14.98 4.98 -2.68
N MET A 280 -14.28 3.91 -2.28
CA MET A 280 -13.77 2.93 -3.23
C MET A 280 -14.90 2.26 -4.02
N ALA A 281 -16.05 2.02 -3.38
CA ALA A 281 -17.22 1.41 -4.01
C ALA A 281 -17.97 2.32 -5.00
N ILE A 282 -17.71 3.64 -5.00
CA ILE A 282 -18.27 4.56 -6.02
C ILE A 282 -17.71 4.20 -7.41
N ALA A 283 -16.43 3.87 -7.47
CA ALA A 283 -15.74 3.44 -8.68
C ALA A 283 -15.88 1.92 -8.92
N HIS A 284 -15.91 1.13 -7.84
CA HIS A 284 -15.87 -0.33 -7.90
C HIS A 284 -17.21 -0.95 -7.53
N GLN A 285 -18.05 -1.19 -8.55
CA GLN A 285 -19.45 -1.63 -8.38
C GLN A 285 -19.61 -2.92 -7.55
N GLY A 286 -18.61 -3.80 -7.56
CA GLY A 286 -18.63 -5.05 -6.81
C GLY A 286 -18.18 -4.94 -5.35
N HIS A 287 -17.56 -3.82 -4.94
CA HIS A 287 -16.92 -3.69 -3.62
C HIS A 287 -17.93 -3.61 -2.47
N ASN A 288 -19.09 -2.98 -2.70
CA ASN A 288 -20.14 -2.86 -1.68
C ASN A 288 -20.68 -4.20 -1.19
N LYS A 289 -20.58 -5.26 -1.99
CA LYS A 289 -20.96 -6.63 -1.61
C LYS A 289 -19.90 -7.32 -0.75
N ILE A 290 -18.73 -6.71 -0.58
CA ILE A 290 -17.60 -7.26 0.17
C ILE A 290 -17.52 -6.56 1.52
N TYR A 291 -17.35 -5.24 1.54
CA TYR A 291 -17.08 -4.51 2.78
C TYR A 291 -18.28 -4.45 3.74
N THR A 292 -19.50 -4.73 3.25
CA THR A 292 -20.72 -4.75 4.08
C THR A 292 -20.99 -6.11 4.72
N VAL A 293 -20.20 -7.13 4.41
CA VAL A 293 -20.34 -8.48 4.98
C VAL A 293 -19.78 -8.50 6.40
N GLU A 294 -20.51 -9.14 7.32
CA GLU A 294 -20.06 -9.33 8.69
C GLU A 294 -18.71 -10.07 8.73
N GLY A 295 -17.76 -9.55 9.50
CA GLY A 295 -16.41 -10.13 9.60
C GLY A 295 -15.47 -9.76 8.46
N TYR A 296 -15.80 -8.75 7.64
CA TYR A 296 -14.85 -8.19 6.66
C TYR A 296 -13.52 -7.81 7.35
N ALA A 297 -12.41 -8.35 6.83
CA ALA A 297 -11.13 -8.37 7.53
C ALA A 297 -10.35 -7.05 7.47
N THR A 298 -10.61 -6.23 6.44
CA THR A 298 -9.84 -5.01 6.13
C THR A 298 -10.72 -3.75 6.04
N PRO A 299 -11.54 -3.44 7.06
CA PRO A 299 -12.50 -2.35 7.02
C PRO A 299 -11.83 -0.98 6.99
N SER A 300 -12.04 -0.22 5.93
CA SER A 300 -11.55 1.14 5.73
C SER A 300 -12.67 2.17 5.92
N ASN A 301 -12.61 2.93 7.02
CA ASN A 301 -13.63 3.89 7.42
C ASN A 301 -13.06 5.30 7.68
N SER A 302 -11.84 5.57 7.23
CA SER A 302 -11.15 6.83 7.43
C SER A 302 -10.55 7.35 6.13
N LEU A 303 -10.38 8.67 6.05
CA LEU A 303 -9.63 9.36 4.99
C LEU A 303 -8.46 10.17 5.58
N GLU A 304 -8.08 9.91 6.83
CA GLU A 304 -6.97 10.61 7.49
C GLU A 304 -5.69 10.54 6.67
N HIS A 305 -5.36 9.37 6.12
CA HIS A 305 -4.20 9.17 5.25
C HIS A 305 -4.50 9.30 3.75
N ASN A 306 -5.68 9.77 3.35
CA ASN A 306 -5.94 10.03 1.94
C ASN A 306 -4.95 11.09 1.42
N TYR A 307 -4.44 10.90 0.19
CA TYR A 307 -3.41 11.76 -0.38
C TYR A 307 -3.80 13.24 -0.42
N PHE A 308 -5.02 13.57 -0.89
CA PHE A 308 -5.47 14.96 -0.99
C PHE A 308 -5.80 15.61 0.35
N VAL A 309 -6.10 14.78 1.37
CA VAL A 309 -6.22 15.25 2.75
C VAL A 309 -4.85 15.62 3.31
N GLN A 310 -3.86 14.73 3.14
CA GLN A 310 -2.51 14.89 3.68
C GLN A 310 -1.73 16.00 2.99
N ASN A 311 -1.87 16.16 1.68
CA ASN A 311 -1.14 17.18 0.92
C ASN A 311 -1.80 18.58 0.98
N GLY A 312 -3.04 18.68 1.48
CA GLY A 312 -3.80 19.93 1.64
C GLY A 312 -4.63 20.38 0.44
N ASP A 313 -4.64 19.65 -0.68
CA ASP A 313 -5.44 20.00 -1.86
C ASP A 313 -6.94 19.93 -1.57
N ALA A 314 -7.37 18.95 -0.75
CA ALA A 314 -8.77 18.86 -0.32
C ALA A 314 -9.19 20.10 0.48
N GLN A 315 -8.30 20.68 1.29
CA GLN A 315 -8.57 21.92 1.99
C GLN A 315 -8.69 23.12 1.03
N GLN A 316 -7.91 23.15 -0.05
CA GLN A 316 -8.04 24.17 -1.09
C GLN A 316 -9.38 24.06 -1.82
N TRP A 317 -9.87 22.83 -2.07
CA TRP A 317 -11.21 22.63 -2.61
C TRP A 317 -12.30 23.12 -1.65
N VAL A 318 -12.18 22.84 -0.34
CA VAL A 318 -13.13 23.37 0.65
C VAL A 318 -13.18 24.90 0.65
N GLU A 319 -12.03 25.56 0.42
CA GLU A 319 -11.96 27.02 0.36
C GLU A 319 -12.84 27.60 -0.77
N SER A 320 -13.01 26.91 -1.90
CA SER A 320 -13.92 27.37 -2.98
C SER A 320 -15.39 27.41 -2.55
N TYR A 321 -15.77 26.65 -1.52
CA TYR A 321 -17.13 26.63 -0.97
C TYR A 321 -17.31 27.57 0.22
N ARG A 322 -16.24 28.09 0.83
CA ARG A 322 -16.30 28.81 2.12
C ARG A 322 -17.28 29.96 2.11
N ASN A 323 -17.29 30.79 1.07
CA ASN A 323 -18.20 31.94 1.00
C ASN A 323 -19.67 31.53 0.93
N ARG A 324 -19.99 30.49 0.14
CA ARG A 324 -21.37 29.96 -0.01
C ARG A 324 -21.86 29.31 1.29
N ILE A 325 -20.98 28.63 2.02
CA ILE A 325 -21.27 28.10 3.35
C ILE A 325 -21.48 29.25 4.34
N GLN A 326 -20.55 30.21 4.38
CA GLN A 326 -20.60 31.33 5.32
C GLN A 326 -21.85 32.21 5.15
N GLU A 327 -22.32 32.42 3.91
CA GLU A 327 -23.57 33.12 3.64
C GLU A 327 -24.77 32.44 4.31
N ASN A 328 -24.86 31.11 4.21
CA ASN A 328 -25.91 30.32 4.89
C ASN A 328 -25.78 30.37 6.41
N LEU A 329 -24.55 30.32 6.93
CA LEU A 329 -24.28 30.45 8.36
C LEU A 329 -24.69 31.81 8.91
N ASN A 330 -24.40 32.89 8.17
CA ASN A 330 -24.79 34.25 8.53
C ASN A 330 -26.32 34.42 8.53
N ASN A 331 -27.02 33.73 7.62
CA ASN A 331 -28.47 33.70 7.54
C ASN A 331 -29.13 32.77 8.58
N LYS A 332 -28.33 32.08 9.41
CA LYS A 332 -28.80 31.13 10.44
C LYS A 332 -29.61 29.95 9.88
N ASN A 333 -29.32 29.54 8.64
CA ASN A 333 -29.94 28.36 8.05
C ASN A 333 -29.46 27.11 8.79
N THR A 334 -30.39 26.29 9.28
CA THR A 334 -30.07 25.01 9.96
C THR A 334 -29.89 23.86 8.99
N GLU A 335 -30.43 23.98 7.79
CA GLU A 335 -30.30 23.02 6.68
C GLU A 335 -30.18 23.78 5.36
N PHE A 336 -29.23 23.40 4.51
CA PHE A 336 -29.07 23.96 3.17
C PHE A 336 -28.22 23.04 2.29
N SER A 337 -28.25 23.27 0.97
CA SER A 337 -27.46 22.52 0.01
C SER A 337 -26.65 23.45 -0.88
N ILE A 338 -25.46 23.00 -1.29
CA ILE A 338 -24.60 23.72 -2.24
C ILE A 338 -24.22 22.79 -3.38
N GLN A 339 -24.42 23.23 -4.63
CA GLN A 339 -24.00 22.49 -5.82
C GLN A 339 -22.47 22.35 -5.86
N ALA A 340 -21.99 21.17 -6.24
CA ALA A 340 -20.58 20.87 -6.38
C ALA A 340 -20.02 21.46 -7.69
N ASP A 341 -18.86 22.08 -7.60
CA ASP A 341 -18.17 22.76 -8.70
C ASP A 341 -17.69 21.79 -9.79
N ASN A 342 -17.55 20.51 -9.45
CA ASN A 342 -17.08 19.41 -10.30
C ASN A 342 -18.23 18.56 -10.88
N SER A 343 -19.47 19.04 -10.85
CA SER A 343 -20.68 18.31 -11.28
C SER A 343 -20.70 17.85 -12.75
N THR A 344 -19.75 18.31 -13.57
CA THR A 344 -19.54 17.90 -14.97
C THR A 344 -18.64 16.68 -15.11
N TYR A 345 -17.92 16.28 -14.05
CA TYR A 345 -17.05 15.10 -14.09
C TYR A 345 -17.90 13.81 -14.13
N PRO A 346 -17.31 12.66 -14.50
CA PRO A 346 -17.99 11.38 -14.35
C PRO A 346 -18.33 11.09 -12.87
N PRO A 347 -19.41 10.33 -12.58
CA PRO A 347 -19.80 9.96 -11.21
C PRO A 347 -18.69 9.29 -10.40
N SER A 348 -17.88 8.44 -11.03
CA SER A 348 -16.72 7.80 -10.40
C SER A 348 -15.64 8.78 -9.94
N ILE A 349 -15.62 10.00 -10.49
CA ILE A 349 -14.62 11.02 -10.16
C ILE A 349 -15.19 12.05 -9.18
N TYR A 350 -16.31 12.69 -9.50
CA TYR A 350 -16.86 13.68 -8.58
C TYR A 350 -17.36 13.04 -7.29
N GLY A 351 -17.86 11.80 -7.32
CA GLY A 351 -18.33 11.13 -6.11
C GLY A 351 -17.22 10.95 -5.09
N ILE A 352 -16.05 10.47 -5.54
CA ILE A 352 -14.86 10.30 -4.69
C ILE A 352 -14.34 11.66 -4.22
N GLN A 353 -14.16 12.62 -5.14
CA GLN A 353 -13.66 13.95 -4.80
C GLN A 353 -14.58 14.66 -3.81
N ASN A 354 -15.90 14.60 -4.01
CA ASN A 354 -16.89 15.19 -3.10
C ASN A 354 -16.86 14.50 -1.73
N GLY A 355 -16.67 13.18 -1.68
CA GLY A 355 -16.49 12.46 -0.43
C GLY A 355 -15.30 12.97 0.38
N ILE A 356 -14.16 13.17 -0.29
CA ILE A 356 -12.94 13.73 0.31
C ILE A 356 -13.16 15.17 0.77
N ILE A 357 -13.81 16.00 -0.05
CA ILE A 357 -14.15 17.40 0.30
C ILE A 357 -15.05 17.43 1.53
N ALA A 358 -16.12 16.62 1.56
CA ALA A 358 -17.06 16.56 2.67
C ALA A 358 -16.35 16.11 3.96
N TYR A 359 -15.44 15.13 3.88
CA TYR A 359 -14.62 14.73 5.02
C TYR A 359 -13.85 15.93 5.62
N VAL A 360 -13.17 16.72 4.79
CA VAL A 360 -12.42 17.90 5.26
C VAL A 360 -13.34 19.01 5.76
N MET A 361 -14.50 19.24 5.12
CA MET A 361 -15.52 20.19 5.62
C MET A 361 -15.94 19.87 7.05
N ASN A 362 -16.09 18.59 7.39
CA ASN A 362 -16.47 18.12 8.72
C ASN A 362 -15.33 18.20 9.76
N GLN A 363 -14.07 18.36 9.34
CA GLN A 363 -12.95 18.61 10.25
C GLN A 363 -12.72 20.11 10.52
N ASN A 364 -13.24 20.97 9.65
CA ASN A 364 -13.04 22.42 9.78
C ASN A 364 -13.89 23.02 10.89
N GLU A 365 -13.34 24.04 11.55
CA GLU A 365 -14.11 24.87 12.47
C GLU A 365 -14.91 25.91 11.69
N TRP A 366 -16.21 25.98 11.99
CA TRP A 366 -17.14 26.91 11.39
C TRP A 366 -17.66 27.89 12.42
N PHE A 367 -17.86 29.14 12.00
CA PHE A 367 -18.29 30.21 12.89
C PHE A 367 -19.45 31.01 12.28
N ALA A 368 -20.41 31.37 13.11
CA ALA A 368 -21.46 32.32 12.80
C ALA A 368 -21.44 33.43 13.85
N ASN A 369 -21.32 34.69 13.42
CA ASN A 369 -21.21 35.86 14.30
C ASN A 369 -20.12 35.70 15.39
N GLY A 370 -18.97 35.13 15.02
CA GLY A 370 -17.83 34.91 15.93
C GLY A 370 -18.02 33.76 16.94
N LYS A 371 -19.13 33.01 16.88
CA LYS A 371 -19.36 31.82 17.71
C LYS A 371 -19.21 30.55 16.89
N LYS A 372 -18.53 29.55 17.45
CA LYS A 372 -18.39 28.23 16.83
C LYS A 372 -19.77 27.60 16.64
N VAL A 373 -19.98 26.98 15.48
CA VAL A 373 -21.17 26.21 15.15
C VAL A 373 -20.77 24.77 14.81
N GLU A 374 -21.67 23.83 15.10
CA GLU A 374 -21.49 22.45 14.66
C GLU A 374 -22.10 22.32 13.27
N LEU A 375 -21.28 22.00 12.26
CA LEU A 375 -21.70 21.82 10.88
C LEU A 375 -21.37 20.39 10.45
N ALA A 376 -22.36 19.69 9.94
CA ALA A 376 -22.22 18.39 9.32
C ALA A 376 -22.47 18.50 7.81
N ALA A 377 -21.49 18.11 7.00
CA ALA A 377 -21.58 18.07 5.55
C ALA A 377 -21.71 16.62 5.07
N LYS A 378 -22.62 16.35 4.14
CA LYS A 378 -22.77 15.05 3.46
C LYS A 378 -22.83 15.24 1.96
N THR A 379 -22.31 14.28 1.22
CA THR A 379 -22.46 14.24 -0.24
C THR A 379 -23.84 13.70 -0.60
N ASN A 380 -24.50 14.37 -1.54
CA ASN A 380 -25.73 13.91 -2.18
C ASN A 380 -25.59 14.11 -3.68
N ASP A 381 -25.07 13.10 -4.36
CA ASP A 381 -24.74 13.14 -5.80
C ASP A 381 -23.88 14.37 -6.17
N LYS A 382 -24.45 15.34 -6.90
CA LYS A 382 -23.77 16.54 -7.41
C LYS A 382 -23.84 17.74 -6.45
N GLN A 383 -24.22 17.54 -5.20
CA GLN A 383 -24.29 18.60 -4.20
C GLN A 383 -23.80 18.12 -2.82
N PHE A 384 -23.56 19.11 -1.95
CA PHE A 384 -23.31 18.93 -0.53
C PHE A 384 -24.55 19.36 0.24
N ASP A 385 -25.05 18.50 1.10
CA ASP A 385 -26.12 18.80 2.05
C ASP A 385 -25.50 19.09 3.42
N PHE A 386 -25.94 20.17 4.03
CA PHE A 386 -25.42 20.67 5.31
C PHE A 386 -26.51 20.67 6.36
N THR A 387 -26.17 20.20 7.56
CA THR A 387 -26.97 20.38 8.77
C THR A 387 -26.14 21.16 9.79
N VAL A 388 -26.70 22.22 10.35
CA VAL A 388 -26.00 23.14 11.26
C VAL A 388 -26.76 23.27 12.58
N THR A 389 -26.04 23.08 13.67
CA THR A 389 -26.52 23.39 15.02
C THR A 389 -25.87 24.66 15.52
N TYR A 390 -26.68 25.71 15.68
CA TYR A 390 -26.23 26.97 16.26
C TYR A 390 -26.24 26.90 17.78
N SER A 391 -25.24 27.50 18.41
CA SER A 391 -25.24 27.75 19.84
C SER A 391 -26.42 28.64 20.20
N VAL A 392 -27.25 28.22 21.17
CA VAL A 392 -28.34 29.05 21.67
C VAL A 392 -27.74 30.18 22.50
N ASP A 393 -28.03 31.43 22.12
CA ASP A 393 -27.69 32.60 22.93
C ASP A 393 -28.47 32.55 24.25
N CYS A 394 -27.79 32.13 25.31
CA CYS A 394 -28.37 32.09 26.64
C CYS A 394 -28.32 33.49 27.24
N THR A 395 -29.48 34.08 27.48
CA THR A 395 -29.59 35.36 28.19
C THR A 395 -29.37 35.21 29.69
N ASN A 396 -29.40 33.98 30.23
CA ASN A 396 -29.14 33.69 31.63
C ASN A 396 -28.35 32.39 31.82
N HIS A 397 -27.11 32.50 32.28
CA HIS A 397 -26.24 31.36 32.52
C HIS A 397 -26.48 30.76 33.91
N GLU A 398 -27.03 29.53 33.95
CA GLU A 398 -27.04 28.69 35.15
C GLU A 398 -25.86 27.72 35.09
N TRP A 399 -24.78 28.01 35.83
CA TRP A 399 -23.57 27.19 35.83
C TRP A 399 -23.75 25.91 36.68
N ASP A 400 -23.09 24.83 36.28
CA ASP A 400 -22.95 23.64 37.11
C ASP A 400 -21.97 23.85 38.29
N GLU A 401 -21.71 22.80 39.08
CA GLU A 401 -20.79 22.88 40.22
C GLU A 401 -19.31 23.05 39.81
N GLY A 402 -19.02 22.94 38.51
CA GLY A 402 -17.71 22.99 37.90
C GLY A 402 -16.82 21.77 38.20
N LYS A 403 -16.04 21.35 37.20
CA LYS A 403 -15.11 20.22 37.28
C LYS A 403 -13.66 20.69 37.16
N VAL A 404 -12.77 20.16 38.00
CA VAL A 404 -11.31 20.37 37.81
C VAL A 404 -10.89 19.65 36.54
N THR A 405 -10.60 20.41 35.49
CA THR A 405 -10.17 19.91 34.18
C THR A 405 -8.65 19.82 34.08
N THR A 406 -7.94 20.68 34.80
CA THR A 406 -6.49 20.59 34.99
C THR A 406 -6.19 20.56 36.48
N LYS A 407 -5.59 19.48 36.98
CA LYS A 407 -5.27 19.35 38.41
C LYS A 407 -4.13 20.32 38.78
N PRO A 408 -4.22 21.07 39.89
CA PRO A 408 -3.09 21.88 40.38
C PRO A 408 -1.94 20.97 40.83
N THR A 409 -0.71 21.45 40.64
CA THR A 409 0.51 20.81 41.18
C THR A 409 1.08 21.65 42.32
N CYS A 410 2.27 21.31 42.85
CA CYS A 410 2.93 22.12 43.89
C CYS A 410 3.25 23.54 43.42
N THR A 411 3.55 23.72 42.13
CA THR A 411 4.04 24.97 41.55
C THR A 411 3.13 25.54 40.47
N THR A 412 2.27 24.72 39.87
CA THR A 412 1.40 25.11 38.75
C THR A 412 -0.04 25.16 39.22
N LYS A 413 -0.74 26.27 38.94
CA LYS A 413 -2.18 26.39 39.17
C LYS A 413 -2.95 25.36 38.35
N GLY A 414 -4.08 24.91 38.88
CA GLY A 414 -5.05 24.08 38.15
C GLY A 414 -6.12 24.94 37.49
N VAL A 415 -7.02 24.28 36.76
CA VAL A 415 -8.16 24.90 36.09
C VAL A 415 -9.43 24.17 36.49
N LYS A 416 -10.44 24.93 36.93
CA LYS A 416 -11.81 24.45 37.13
C LYS A 416 -12.68 25.01 36.01
N THR A 417 -13.35 24.14 35.27
CA THR A 417 -14.25 24.50 34.17
C THR A 417 -15.69 24.33 34.62
N PHE A 418 -16.50 25.36 34.42
CA PHE A 418 -17.94 25.35 34.66
C PHE A 418 -18.66 25.27 33.32
N THR A 419 -19.76 24.52 33.27
CA THR A 419 -20.60 24.40 32.07
C THR A 419 -22.00 24.92 32.38
N CYS A 420 -22.51 25.83 31.56
CA CYS A 420 -23.88 26.32 31.67
C CYS A 420 -24.85 25.17 31.38
N LYS A 421 -25.76 24.88 32.31
CA LYS A 421 -26.76 23.82 32.19
C LYS A 421 -27.68 24.04 30.98
N ASN A 422 -27.95 25.30 30.65
CA ASN A 422 -28.91 25.73 29.63
C ASN A 422 -28.34 25.73 28.21
N CYS A 423 -27.13 26.28 28.01
CA CYS A 423 -26.56 26.50 26.67
C CYS A 423 -25.20 25.84 26.43
N LYS A 424 -24.68 25.12 27.43
CA LYS A 424 -23.39 24.40 27.37
C LYS A 424 -22.15 25.28 27.17
N THR A 425 -22.27 26.60 27.07
CA THR A 425 -21.14 27.53 27.16
C THR A 425 -20.35 27.25 28.44
N THR A 426 -19.02 27.39 28.37
CA THR A 426 -18.14 27.13 29.50
C THR A 426 -17.45 28.41 29.97
N LYS A 427 -17.06 28.44 31.25
CA LYS A 427 -16.13 29.43 31.81
C LYS A 427 -15.08 28.72 32.66
N THR A 428 -13.93 29.34 32.86
CA THR A 428 -12.83 28.78 33.65
C THR A 428 -12.50 29.67 34.83
N GLU A 429 -12.14 29.04 35.94
CA GLU A 429 -11.56 29.70 37.11
C GLU A 429 -10.25 29.00 37.50
N GLU A 430 -9.27 29.77 37.94
CA GLU A 430 -7.99 29.24 38.38
C GLU A 430 -8.14 28.55 39.74
N VAL A 431 -7.51 27.38 39.89
CA VAL A 431 -7.35 26.71 41.18
C VAL A 431 -5.91 26.95 41.64
N ASN A 432 -5.73 27.51 42.84
CA ASN A 432 -4.40 27.78 43.38
C ASN A 432 -3.51 26.53 43.35
N ALA A 433 -2.21 26.74 43.11
CA ALA A 433 -1.22 25.68 43.27
C ALA A 433 -1.29 25.10 44.69
N LEU A 434 -1.05 23.80 44.83
CA LEU A 434 -1.17 23.09 46.11
C LEU A 434 -0.14 23.54 47.14
N GLY A 435 0.93 24.21 46.69
CA GLY A 435 2.12 24.46 47.48
C GLY A 435 2.88 23.16 47.77
N HIS A 436 4.09 23.32 48.31
CA HIS A 436 4.87 22.18 48.76
C HIS A 436 4.38 21.68 50.13
N ASP A 437 4.26 20.36 50.25
CA ASP A 437 3.91 19.68 51.49
C ASP A 437 5.12 18.87 51.95
N TYR A 438 6.02 19.54 52.67
CA TYR A 438 7.27 18.92 53.10
C TYR A 438 7.04 17.97 54.27
N SER A 439 7.54 16.74 54.13
CA SER A 439 7.57 15.75 55.19
C SER A 439 8.22 16.31 56.45
N LYS A 440 7.78 15.88 57.64
CA LYS A 440 8.46 16.18 58.92
C LYS A 440 9.67 15.27 59.16
N ASN A 441 9.74 14.13 58.46
CA ASN A 441 10.81 13.16 58.59
C ASN A 441 11.98 13.52 57.66
N TRP A 442 13.19 13.34 58.19
CA TRP A 442 14.41 13.49 57.41
C TRP A 442 14.59 12.31 56.46
N THR A 443 14.86 12.60 55.20
CA THR A 443 15.32 11.62 54.21
C THR A 443 16.82 11.77 54.04
N ILE A 444 17.58 10.68 54.11
CA ILE A 444 19.01 10.69 53.77
C ILE A 444 19.12 10.71 52.24
N ASP A 445 19.57 11.84 51.68
CA ASP A 445 19.78 12.01 50.24
C ASP A 445 21.09 11.36 49.79
N LYS A 446 22.13 11.53 50.60
CA LYS A 446 23.46 10.96 50.39
C LYS A 446 23.96 10.42 51.73
N LYS A 447 24.29 9.14 51.79
CA LYS A 447 24.85 8.54 53.00
C LYS A 447 26.29 9.04 53.19
N ALA A 448 26.65 9.45 54.42
CA ALA A 448 28.02 9.84 54.74
C ALA A 448 28.95 8.61 54.75
N THR A 449 30.15 8.78 54.18
CA THR A 449 31.24 7.80 54.22
C THR A 449 32.41 8.37 55.02
N CYS A 450 33.49 7.62 55.16
CA CYS A 450 34.70 8.11 55.82
C CYS A 450 35.46 9.13 54.96
N THR A 451 35.23 9.15 53.65
CA THR A 451 35.90 10.08 52.72
C THR A 451 34.99 11.24 52.28
N GLU A 452 33.67 11.06 52.29
CA GLU A 452 32.70 12.04 51.79
C GLU A 452 31.59 12.32 52.81
N GLU A 453 31.22 13.59 52.95
CA GLU A 453 30.04 13.98 53.72
C GLU A 453 28.76 13.47 53.07
N GLY A 454 27.77 13.15 53.90
CA GLY A 454 26.42 12.85 53.47
C GLY A 454 25.51 14.08 53.53
N SER A 455 24.26 13.92 53.15
CA SER A 455 23.23 14.96 53.27
C SER A 455 21.87 14.34 53.59
N LYS A 456 21.05 15.13 54.28
CA LYS A 456 19.64 14.85 54.51
C LYS A 456 18.80 16.09 54.24
N SER A 457 17.56 15.91 53.81
CA SER A 457 16.60 16.98 53.60
C SER A 457 15.18 16.54 53.93
N HIS A 458 14.26 17.49 54.03
CA HIS A 458 12.83 17.22 54.03
C HIS A 458 12.31 17.26 52.60
N HIS A 459 11.73 16.15 52.14
CA HIS A 459 11.19 16.03 50.78
C HIS A 459 9.72 16.42 50.77
N CYS A 460 9.29 17.10 49.72
CA CYS A 460 7.87 17.31 49.47
C CYS A 460 7.20 15.94 49.19
N THR A 461 6.06 15.68 49.81
CA THR A 461 5.31 14.43 49.62
C THR A 461 4.62 14.35 48.26
N ARG A 462 4.62 15.46 47.50
CA ARG A 462 3.88 15.66 46.26
C ARG A 462 4.75 15.95 45.03
N CYS A 463 6.05 16.21 45.23
CA CYS A 463 7.01 16.44 44.14
C CYS A 463 8.46 16.29 44.65
N ASP A 464 9.44 16.40 43.76
CA ASP A 464 10.87 16.20 44.10
C ASP A 464 11.54 17.39 44.80
N SER A 465 10.77 18.43 45.17
CA SER A 465 11.31 19.59 45.89
C SER A 465 11.82 19.19 47.28
N LYS A 466 12.93 19.78 47.69
CA LYS A 466 13.60 19.54 48.97
C LYS A 466 13.79 20.87 49.71
N LYS A 467 13.64 20.84 51.03
CA LYS A 467 13.99 21.97 51.91
C LYS A 467 14.83 21.51 53.10
N ASP A 468 15.36 22.49 53.83
CA ASP A 468 16.12 22.28 55.07
C ASP A 468 17.33 21.33 54.87
N VAL A 469 17.95 21.36 53.69
CA VAL A 469 19.08 20.49 53.33
C VAL A 469 20.23 20.70 54.32
N THR A 470 20.62 19.62 55.00
CA THR A 470 21.63 19.63 56.06
C THR A 470 22.71 18.58 55.78
N ILE A 471 23.96 18.91 56.05
CA ILE A 471 25.11 18.02 55.89
C ILE A 471 25.13 16.98 57.02
N ILE A 472 25.41 15.72 56.67
CA ILE A 472 25.74 14.66 57.63
C ILE A 472 27.26 14.50 57.61
N SER A 473 27.91 14.75 58.74
CA SER A 473 29.37 14.64 58.87
C SER A 473 29.87 13.24 58.50
N LYS A 474 31.13 13.19 58.03
CA LYS A 474 31.82 11.94 57.65
C LYS A 474 31.78 10.91 58.78
N THR A 475 31.65 9.64 58.41
CA THR A 475 31.73 8.54 59.39
C THR A 475 33.19 8.28 59.76
N SER A 476 33.44 7.84 60.99
CA SER A 476 34.80 7.57 61.47
C SER A 476 35.46 6.46 60.65
N HIS A 477 36.75 6.61 60.32
CA HIS A 477 37.54 5.52 59.73
C HIS A 477 37.68 4.38 60.75
N ASN A 478 37.12 3.22 60.45
CA ASN A 478 37.45 1.99 61.15
C ASN A 478 38.58 1.32 60.36
N TYR A 479 39.82 1.48 60.83
CA TYR A 479 40.91 0.62 60.37
C TYR A 479 40.75 -0.71 61.13
N ASP A 480 40.47 -1.77 60.39
CA ASP A 480 40.45 -3.12 60.95
C ASP A 480 41.92 -3.52 61.17
N GLU A 481 42.40 -3.34 62.41
CA GLU A 481 43.71 -3.86 62.81
C GLU A 481 43.56 -5.35 63.16
N GLY A 482 43.86 -6.20 62.19
CA GLY A 482 44.12 -7.62 62.44
C GLY A 482 44.53 -8.35 61.17
N PHE A 483 45.63 -9.08 61.09
CA PHE A 483 46.71 -9.41 62.01
C PHE A 483 47.94 -9.73 61.13
N SER A 484 49.13 -9.63 61.75
CA SER A 484 50.45 -10.15 61.36
C SER A 484 50.55 -11.16 60.22
#